data_AF-A0ABD1Q710-F1
#
_entry.id   AF-A0ABD1Q710-F1
#
_cell.length_a   1.000
_cell.length_b   1.000
_cell.length_c   1.000
_cell.angle_alpha   90.00
_cell.angle_beta   90.00
_cell.angle_gamma   90.00
#
_symmetry.space_group_name_H-M   'P 1'
#
loop_
_entity.id
_entity.type
_entity.pdbx_description
1 polymer ?
#
loop_
_entity_poly.entity_id
_entity_poly.type
_entity_poly.pdbx_seq_one_letter_code
_entity_poly.pdbx_strand_id
1 'polypeptide(L)'
;MGLPEDNYSKLGSYCHNLEKTNLGSVFFIQTDVDNRFKYFFMVLGPCIRGLMSSIRQLESFPCAHAIAVALHRGISAHVLCSQYYTIDYWRAAYAETIFSVPNEVEWEVPDHIAISLNILPPLVKRRAGRKSTSRIPSAGECLRCRRCGRCGATGHTQLNCSSQVPLTSSRMDRE
;
A
#
# COMPACT_ATOMS: atom_id res chain seq x y z
N MET A 1 19.71 6.44 -18.81
CA MET A 1 19.22 5.59 -17.71
C MET A 1 20.46 5.03 -17.03
N GLY A 2 20.78 5.46 -15.81
CA GLY A 2 22.02 5.10 -15.12
C GLY A 2 22.07 3.62 -14.76
N LEU A 3 23.27 3.11 -14.44
CA LEU A 3 23.42 1.73 -13.98
C LEU A 3 22.72 1.57 -12.62
N PRO A 4 22.15 0.39 -12.32
CA PRO A 4 21.57 0.15 -11.00
C PRO A 4 22.54 0.45 -9.87
N GLU A 5 23.81 0.07 -10.04
CA GLU A 5 24.89 0.33 -9.07
C GLU A 5 25.01 1.81 -8.70
N ASP A 6 24.98 2.70 -9.71
CA ASP A 6 25.04 4.15 -9.50
C ASP A 6 23.84 4.68 -8.71
N ASN A 7 22.66 4.07 -8.87
CA ASN A 7 21.46 4.53 -8.19
C ASN A 7 21.42 4.07 -6.72
N TYR A 8 21.82 2.82 -6.45
CA TYR A 8 21.80 2.28 -5.09
C TYR A 8 22.90 2.89 -4.21
N SER A 9 24.08 3.19 -4.76
CA SER A 9 25.15 3.88 -4.01
C SER A 9 24.74 5.29 -3.56
N LYS A 10 23.80 5.93 -4.27
CA LYS A 10 23.28 7.27 -3.96
C LYS A 10 22.16 7.28 -2.92
N LEU A 11 21.67 6.13 -2.44
CA LEU A 11 20.56 6.07 -1.49
C LEU A 11 20.85 6.84 -0.19
N GLY A 12 22.08 6.76 0.31
CA GLY A 12 22.49 7.50 1.51
C GLY A 12 22.43 9.01 1.30
N SER A 13 23.03 9.49 0.21
CA SER A 13 22.99 10.88 -0.22
C SER A 13 21.56 11.40 -0.41
N TYR A 14 20.70 10.59 -1.02
CA TYR A 14 19.29 10.91 -1.20
C TYR A 14 18.55 11.06 0.15
N CYS A 15 18.73 10.11 1.07
CA CYS A 15 18.11 10.16 2.40
C CYS A 15 18.54 11.41 3.17
N HIS A 16 19.84 11.75 3.13
CA HIS A 16 20.36 12.94 3.77
C HIS A 16 19.70 14.22 3.25
N ASN A 17 19.62 14.38 1.93
CA ASN A 17 18.99 15.55 1.32
C ASN A 17 17.48 15.58 1.59
N LEU A 18 16.82 14.42 1.57
CA LEU A 18 15.40 14.33 1.89
C LEU A 18 15.12 14.71 3.36
N GLU A 19 16.02 14.35 4.29
CA GLU A 19 15.95 14.79 5.69
C GLU A 19 16.13 16.31 5.83
N LYS A 20 17.11 16.88 5.12
CA LYS A 20 17.38 18.34 5.10
C LYS A 20 16.17 19.10 4.56
N THR A 21 15.55 18.60 3.50
CA THR A 21 14.39 19.22 2.85
C THR A 21 13.08 18.99 3.62
N ASN A 22 12.94 17.83 4.28
CA ASN A 22 11.77 17.47 5.08
C ASN A 22 12.22 17.07 6.49
N LEU A 23 12.51 18.07 7.32
CA LEU A 23 13.07 17.87 8.67
C LEU A 23 12.30 16.84 9.48
N GLY A 24 13.02 16.00 10.21
CA GLY A 24 12.45 14.94 11.04
C GLY A 24 11.96 13.72 10.27
N SER A 25 12.27 13.62 8.97
CA SER A 25 12.07 12.37 8.22
C SER A 25 12.99 11.28 8.75
N VAL A 26 12.49 10.06 8.85
CA VAL A 26 13.20 8.90 9.38
C VAL A 26 13.36 7.86 8.28
N PHE A 27 14.56 7.29 8.19
CA PHE A 27 14.95 6.35 7.16
C PHE A 27 15.59 5.12 7.78
N PHE A 28 15.28 3.96 7.23
CA PHE A 28 15.95 2.71 7.58
C PHE A 28 16.18 1.90 6.32
N ILE A 29 17.46 1.70 5.99
CA ILE A 29 17.87 0.86 4.87
C ILE A 29 18.42 -0.44 5.46
N GLN A 30 17.88 -1.56 5.00
CA GLN A 30 18.41 -2.87 5.35
C GLN A 30 19.17 -3.47 4.17
N THR A 31 20.38 -3.92 4.45
CA THR A 31 21.23 -4.66 3.52
C THR A 31 21.41 -6.13 3.95
N ASP A 32 21.95 -6.95 3.05
CA ASP A 32 22.53 -8.25 3.40
C ASP A 32 23.99 -8.13 3.87
N VAL A 33 24.62 -9.28 4.11
CA VAL A 33 26.03 -9.38 4.54
C VAL A 33 27.01 -8.84 3.49
N ASP A 34 26.59 -8.76 2.23
CA ASP A 34 27.38 -8.26 1.10
C ASP A 34 27.03 -6.80 0.76
N ASN A 35 26.35 -6.08 1.65
CA ASN A 35 25.85 -4.72 1.45
C ASN A 35 24.84 -4.58 0.30
N ARG A 36 24.17 -5.65 -0.11
CA ARG A 36 23.12 -5.56 -1.13
C ARG A 36 21.81 -5.15 -0.50
N PHE A 37 21.12 -4.25 -1.18
CA PHE A 37 19.81 -3.76 -0.78
C PHE A 37 18.80 -4.91 -0.56
N LYS A 38 18.11 -4.91 0.58
CA LYS A 38 16.94 -5.76 0.83
C LYS A 38 15.64 -4.95 0.82
N TYR A 39 15.56 -3.94 1.68
CA TYR A 39 14.38 -3.11 1.84
C TYR A 39 14.73 -1.74 2.42
N PHE A 40 13.86 -0.78 2.12
CA PHE A 40 13.95 0.60 2.58
C PHE A 40 12.62 0.99 3.19
N PHE A 41 12.68 1.46 4.44
CA PHE A 41 11.56 2.09 5.11
C PHE A 41 11.84 3.58 5.23
N MET A 42 10.83 4.38 4.93
CA MET A 42 10.88 5.81 5.09
C MET A 42 9.59 6.32 5.70
N VAL A 43 9.70 7.29 6.59
CA VAL A 43 8.57 8.04 7.12
C VAL A 43 8.93 9.51 7.07
N LEU A 44 8.13 10.30 6.35
CA LEU A 44 8.40 11.72 6.17
C LEU A 44 8.06 12.50 7.44
N GLY A 45 8.93 13.42 7.82
CA GLY A 45 8.77 14.27 8.99
C GLY A 45 7.42 15.02 9.03
N PRO A 46 6.97 15.62 7.91
CA PRO A 46 5.64 16.21 7.81
C PRO A 46 4.50 15.25 8.21
N CYS A 47 4.58 13.98 7.76
CA CYS A 47 3.60 12.96 8.11
C CYS A 47 3.67 12.56 9.59
N ILE A 48 4.88 12.45 10.16
CA ILE A 48 5.06 12.12 11.58
C ILE A 48 4.44 13.22 12.46
N ARG A 49 4.75 14.49 12.16
CA ARG A 49 4.23 15.64 12.94
C ARG A 49 2.72 15.73 12.88
N GLY A 50 2.15 15.69 11.68
CA GLY A 50 0.71 15.78 11.51
C GLY A 50 -0.05 14.59 12.10
N LEU A 51 0.56 13.40 12.12
CA LEU A 51 -0.01 12.24 12.80
C LEU A 51 0.17 12.30 14.33
N MET A 52 1.29 12.81 14.84
CA MET A 52 1.55 12.91 16.28
C MET A 52 0.72 13.99 16.96
N SER A 53 0.48 15.13 16.30
CA SER A 53 -0.48 16.14 16.77
C SER A 53 -1.88 15.54 16.90
N SER A 54 -2.16 14.53 16.06
CA SER A 54 -3.45 13.90 15.93
C SER A 54 -3.70 12.75 16.94
N ILE A 55 -2.75 11.82 17.02
CA ILE A 55 -2.84 10.60 17.86
C ILE A 55 -2.98 10.93 19.36
N ARG A 56 -2.51 12.09 19.83
CA ARG A 56 -2.67 12.51 21.23
C ARG A 56 -4.13 12.68 21.67
N GLN A 57 -5.09 12.68 20.74
CA GLN A 57 -6.54 12.75 21.01
C GLN A 57 -7.27 11.40 20.92
N LEU A 58 -6.56 10.26 20.99
CA LEU A 58 -7.20 8.94 20.97
C LEU A 58 -8.03 8.67 22.23
N GLU A 59 -9.29 9.15 22.20
CA GLU A 59 -10.42 8.52 22.88
C GLU A 59 -10.70 7.16 22.19
N SER A 60 -10.94 6.13 23.00
CA SER A 60 -10.95 4.70 22.64
C SER A 60 -11.78 4.34 21.41
N PHE A 61 -11.32 3.35 20.64
CA PHE A 61 -12.18 2.66 19.67
C PHE A 61 -13.38 2.01 20.34
N PRO A 62 -14.59 2.07 19.75
CA PRO A 62 -15.73 1.33 20.27
C PRO A 62 -15.44 -0.17 20.19
N CYS A 63 -15.70 -0.90 21.28
CA CYS A 63 -15.60 -2.35 21.27
C CYS A 63 -16.69 -2.96 20.37
N ALA A 64 -16.52 -4.24 19.99
CA ALA A 64 -17.51 -4.94 19.15
C ALA A 64 -18.93 -4.89 19.73
N HIS A 65 -19.06 -4.91 21.07
CA HIS A 65 -20.36 -4.79 21.75
C HIS A 65 -21.01 -3.40 21.56
N ALA A 66 -20.22 -2.32 21.64
CA ALA A 66 -20.73 -0.97 21.43
C ALA A 66 -21.22 -0.77 19.99
N ILE A 67 -20.48 -1.31 19.01
CA ILE A 67 -20.90 -1.32 17.60
C ILE A 67 -22.20 -2.11 17.42
N ALA A 68 -22.30 -3.31 18.00
CA ALA A 68 -23.51 -4.14 17.90
C ALA A 68 -24.75 -3.43 18.46
N VAL A 69 -24.63 -2.78 19.64
CA VAL A 69 -25.72 -2.03 20.26
C VAL A 69 -26.12 -0.81 19.42
N ALA A 70 -25.17 -0.07 18.85
CA ALA A 70 -25.46 1.05 17.97
C ALA A 70 -26.25 0.62 16.74
N LEU A 71 -25.80 -0.46 16.08
CA LEU A 71 -26.50 -1.01 14.91
C LEU A 71 -27.91 -1.48 15.27
N HIS A 72 -28.09 -2.15 16.41
CA HIS A 72 -29.42 -2.55 16.90
C HIS A 72 -30.36 -1.38 17.17
N ARG A 73 -29.83 -0.21 17.54
CA ARG A 73 -30.59 1.03 17.78
C ARG A 73 -30.73 1.92 16.54
N GLY A 74 -30.23 1.49 15.37
CA GLY A 74 -30.21 2.31 14.15
C GLY A 74 -29.26 3.50 14.22
N ILE A 75 -28.33 3.52 15.18
CA ILE A 75 -27.28 4.54 15.30
C ILE A 75 -26.11 4.08 14.43
N SER A 76 -25.61 4.98 13.58
CA SER A 76 -24.41 4.70 12.79
C SER A 76 -23.21 4.50 13.72
N ALA A 77 -22.49 3.39 13.54
CA ALA A 77 -21.26 3.11 14.27
C ALA A 77 -20.21 4.22 14.12
N HIS A 78 -20.27 5.00 13.04
CA HIS A 78 -19.39 6.14 12.80
C HIS A 78 -19.54 7.24 13.86
N VAL A 79 -20.70 7.37 14.50
CA VAL A 79 -20.93 8.34 15.60
C VAL A 79 -20.15 7.93 16.87
N LEU A 80 -19.86 6.63 17.02
CA LEU A 80 -19.06 6.11 18.12
C LEU A 80 -17.56 6.17 17.85
N CYS A 81 -17.15 6.38 16.60
CA CYS A 81 -15.75 6.54 16.24
C CYS A 81 -15.27 7.94 16.64
N SER A 82 -14.09 8.03 17.22
CA SER A 82 -13.42 9.33 17.43
C SER A 82 -13.32 10.09 16.10
N GLN A 83 -13.39 11.42 16.18
CA GLN A 83 -13.24 12.34 15.04
C GLN A 83 -11.95 12.10 14.23
N TYR A 84 -10.97 11.43 14.84
CA TYR A 84 -9.75 10.95 14.19
C TYR A 84 -10.01 10.18 12.87
N TYR A 85 -11.06 9.37 12.80
CA TYR A 85 -11.37 8.55 11.62
C TYR A 85 -12.13 9.30 10.52
N THR A 86 -12.32 10.62 10.66
CA THR A 86 -12.98 11.44 9.65
C THR A 86 -12.00 11.85 8.53
N ILE A 87 -12.54 12.04 7.33
CA ILE A 87 -11.75 12.49 6.17
C ILE A 87 -11.09 13.84 6.44
N ASP A 88 -11.81 14.79 7.03
CA ASP A 88 -11.29 16.14 7.30
C ASP A 88 -10.09 16.11 8.23
N TYR A 89 -10.11 15.18 9.19
CA TYR A 89 -9.03 14.99 10.13
C TYR A 89 -7.79 14.36 9.49
N TRP A 90 -7.97 13.31 8.67
CA TRP A 90 -6.87 12.75 7.88
C TRP A 90 -6.27 13.79 6.91
N ARG A 91 -7.10 14.64 6.31
CA ARG A 91 -6.63 15.76 5.48
C ARG A 91 -5.79 16.74 6.27
N ALA A 92 -6.20 17.08 7.49
CA ALA A 92 -5.42 17.94 8.38
C ALA A 92 -4.10 17.28 8.81
N ALA A 93 -4.10 15.98 9.13
CA ALA A 93 -2.91 15.23 9.53
C ALA A 93 -1.87 15.13 8.40
N TYR A 94 -2.30 15.15 7.13
CA TYR A 94 -1.42 15.16 5.96
C TYR A 94 -1.37 16.53 5.25
N ALA A 95 -1.79 17.61 5.91
CA ALA A 95 -1.83 18.95 5.31
C ALA A 95 -0.45 19.61 5.18
N GLU A 96 0.54 19.15 5.94
CA GLU A 96 1.89 19.71 5.90
C GLU A 96 2.56 19.38 4.55
N THR A 97 3.17 20.40 3.93
CA THR A 97 3.80 20.29 2.62
C THR A 97 5.00 19.34 2.66
N ILE A 98 5.03 18.40 1.73
CA ILE A 98 6.20 17.58 1.44
C ILE A 98 6.98 18.26 0.30
N PHE A 99 8.20 18.68 0.60
CA PHE A 99 9.08 19.31 -0.39
C PHE A 99 9.82 18.25 -1.21
N SER A 100 9.98 18.52 -2.50
CA SER A 100 10.75 17.65 -3.39
C SER A 100 12.24 17.79 -3.09
N VAL A 101 12.97 16.68 -3.16
CA VAL A 101 14.43 16.68 -3.04
C VAL A 101 15.02 17.47 -4.22
N PRO A 102 16.01 18.35 -4.00
CA PRO A 102 16.69 19.09 -5.07
C PRO A 102 17.43 18.15 -6.03
N ASN A 103 17.92 18.69 -7.15
CA ASN A 103 18.68 17.92 -8.12
C ASN A 103 19.99 17.39 -7.50
N GLU A 104 20.47 16.23 -7.96
CA GLU A 104 21.72 15.62 -7.51
C GLU A 104 22.93 16.55 -7.60
N VAL A 105 22.98 17.44 -8.60
CA VAL A 105 24.08 18.41 -8.76
C VAL A 105 24.14 19.46 -7.64
N GLU A 106 23.05 19.61 -6.88
CA GLU A 106 22.92 20.57 -5.78
C GLU A 106 23.10 19.90 -4.41
N TRP A 107 23.36 18.59 -4.37
CA TRP A 107 23.48 17.85 -3.13
C TRP A 107 24.81 18.13 -2.43
N GLU A 108 24.72 18.68 -1.21
CA GLU A 108 25.86 18.81 -0.30
C GLU A 108 25.83 17.63 0.67
N VAL A 109 26.65 16.60 0.42
CA VAL A 109 26.67 15.38 1.24
C VAL A 109 28.05 15.19 1.86
N PRO A 110 28.17 15.15 3.19
CA PRO A 110 29.42 14.83 3.86
C PRO A 110 29.99 13.47 3.45
N ASP A 111 31.32 13.37 3.34
CA ASP A 111 32.01 12.16 2.89
C ASP A 111 31.64 10.91 3.69
N HIS A 112 31.46 11.04 5.01
CA HIS A 112 31.11 9.91 5.85
C HIS A 112 29.74 9.30 5.48
N ILE A 113 28.79 10.06 4.93
CA ILE A 113 27.50 9.56 4.46
C ILE A 113 27.65 8.91 3.08
N ALA A 114 28.43 9.53 2.20
CA ALA A 114 28.72 8.98 0.87
C ALA A 114 29.48 7.65 0.95
N ILE A 115 30.39 7.50 1.92
CA ILE A 115 31.25 6.32 2.09
C ILE A 115 30.55 5.21 2.90
N SER A 116 29.76 5.55 3.92
CA SER A 116 29.15 4.56 4.82
C SER A 116 28.00 3.75 4.20
N LEU A 117 27.46 4.18 3.06
CA LEU A 117 26.26 3.60 2.45
C LEU A 117 26.50 3.19 0.99
N ASN A 118 27.66 2.60 0.68
CA ASN A 118 27.90 1.96 -0.61
C ASN A 118 27.02 0.70 -0.78
N ILE A 119 25.74 0.92 -1.03
CA ILE A 119 24.72 -0.11 -1.14
C ILE A 119 24.76 -0.68 -2.55
N LEU A 120 24.88 -1.99 -2.64
CA LEU A 120 24.84 -2.71 -3.90
C LEU A 120 23.39 -3.02 -4.31
N PRO A 121 23.12 -3.11 -5.63
CA PRO A 121 21.81 -3.54 -6.10
C PRO A 121 21.49 -4.96 -5.61
N PRO A 122 20.18 -5.25 -5.39
CA PRO A 122 19.76 -6.60 -5.06
C PRO A 122 20.11 -7.56 -6.20
N LEU A 123 20.52 -8.78 -5.87
CA LEU A 123 20.69 -9.84 -6.85
C LEU A 123 19.33 -10.34 -7.31
N VAL A 124 18.75 -9.66 -8.30
CA VAL A 124 17.48 -10.08 -8.88
C VAL A 124 17.74 -11.22 -9.86
N LYS A 125 17.68 -12.46 -9.38
CA LYS A 125 17.50 -13.61 -10.29
C LYS A 125 16.08 -13.52 -10.84
N ARG A 126 15.94 -13.24 -12.14
CA ARG A 126 14.65 -13.39 -12.82
C ARG A 126 14.21 -14.85 -12.63
N ARG A 127 13.06 -15.07 -11.97
CA ARG A 127 12.47 -16.40 -11.95
C ARG A 127 12.24 -16.83 -13.41
N ALA A 128 12.78 -17.97 -13.80
CA ALA A 128 12.49 -18.57 -15.08
C ALA A 128 11.00 -18.92 -15.13
N GLY A 129 10.31 -18.55 -16.21
CA GLY A 129 8.89 -18.82 -16.39
C GLY A 129 8.08 -17.61 -16.86
N ARG A 130 6.85 -17.90 -17.32
CA ARG A 130 5.86 -16.90 -17.75
C ARG A 130 5.39 -16.13 -16.52
N LYS A 131 5.41 -14.79 -16.59
CA LYS A 131 4.78 -13.95 -15.57
C LYS A 131 3.29 -14.32 -15.51
N SER A 132 2.79 -14.64 -14.32
CA SER A 132 1.37 -14.88 -14.10
C SER A 132 0.57 -13.69 -14.62
N THR A 133 -0.43 -13.95 -15.47
CA THR A 133 -1.39 -12.92 -15.89
C THR A 133 -2.55 -12.78 -14.89
N SER A 134 -2.74 -13.76 -14.00
CA SER A 134 -3.70 -13.65 -12.92
C SER A 134 -3.11 -12.86 -11.75
N ARG A 135 -3.91 -11.91 -11.25
CA ARG A 135 -3.63 -11.11 -10.05
C ARG A 135 -3.46 -12.04 -8.84
N ILE A 136 -2.46 -11.76 -8.00
CA ILE A 136 -2.28 -12.40 -6.70
C ILE A 136 -3.17 -11.64 -5.68
N PRO A 137 -4.12 -12.30 -4.99
CA PRO A 137 -4.94 -11.68 -3.97
C PRO A 137 -4.16 -11.43 -2.68
N SER A 138 -4.51 -10.36 -1.96
CA SER A 138 -3.96 -10.04 -0.62
C SER A 138 -4.59 -10.90 0.48
N ALA A 139 -4.01 -10.90 1.68
CA ALA A 139 -4.57 -11.63 2.82
C ALA A 139 -6.01 -11.18 3.14
N GLY A 140 -6.94 -12.13 3.19
CA GLY A 140 -8.39 -11.86 3.36
C GLY A 140 -9.15 -11.53 2.06
N GLU A 141 -8.45 -11.29 0.95
CA GLU A 141 -9.10 -11.14 -0.36
C GLU A 141 -9.43 -12.52 -0.93
N CYS A 142 -10.71 -12.84 -1.03
CA CYS A 142 -11.16 -13.99 -1.80
C CYS A 142 -11.34 -13.59 -3.26
N LEU A 143 -10.57 -14.20 -4.18
CA LEU A 143 -10.87 -14.10 -5.60
C LEU A 143 -12.28 -14.64 -5.82
N ARG A 144 -13.20 -13.77 -6.26
CA ARG A 144 -14.54 -14.19 -6.63
C ARG A 144 -14.41 -15.19 -7.79
N CYS A 145 -14.61 -16.47 -7.48
CA CYS A 145 -14.73 -17.49 -8.50
C CYS A 145 -15.98 -17.18 -9.31
N ARG A 146 -15.79 -16.72 -10.55
CA ARG A 146 -16.90 -16.44 -11.44
C ARG A 146 -17.64 -17.76 -11.69
N ARG A 147 -18.92 -17.79 -11.33
CA ARG A 147 -19.81 -18.92 -11.63
C ARG A 147 -20.15 -18.89 -13.11
N CYS A 148 -20.19 -20.06 -13.73
CA CYS A 148 -20.63 -20.22 -15.10
C CYS A 148 -22.11 -19.78 -15.21
N GLY A 149 -22.42 -18.90 -16.16
CA GLY A 149 -23.79 -18.44 -16.39
C GLY A 149 -24.77 -19.51 -16.88
N ARG A 150 -24.27 -20.68 -17.32
CA ARG A 150 -25.10 -21.81 -17.78
C ARG A 150 -25.38 -22.82 -16.68
N CYS A 151 -24.35 -23.33 -16.00
CA CYS A 151 -24.48 -24.43 -15.04
C CYS A 151 -24.27 -24.01 -13.57
N GLY A 152 -23.89 -22.76 -13.31
CA GLY A 152 -23.64 -22.25 -11.96
C GLY A 152 -22.33 -22.73 -11.31
N ALA A 153 -21.65 -23.71 -11.90
CA ALA A 153 -20.36 -24.22 -11.38
C ALA A 153 -19.21 -23.25 -11.62
N THR A 154 -18.16 -23.34 -10.81
CA THR A 154 -16.93 -22.53 -10.91
C THR A 154 -15.86 -23.24 -11.77
N GLY A 155 -14.79 -22.53 -12.13
CA GLY A 155 -13.64 -23.11 -12.86
C GLY A 155 -13.72 -23.04 -14.39
N HIS A 156 -14.84 -22.61 -14.97
CA HIS A 156 -14.97 -22.38 -16.40
C HIS A 156 -15.94 -21.22 -16.71
N THR A 157 -15.85 -20.68 -17.92
CA THR A 157 -16.77 -19.65 -18.43
C THR A 157 -17.94 -20.28 -19.16
N GLN A 158 -19.02 -19.52 -19.40
CA GLN A 158 -20.19 -19.98 -20.15
C GLN A 158 -19.83 -20.47 -21.57
N LEU A 159 -18.80 -19.88 -22.19
CA LEU A 159 -18.30 -20.26 -23.52
C LEU A 159 -17.68 -21.66 -23.52
N ASN A 160 -17.07 -22.08 -22.41
CA ASN A 160 -16.35 -23.35 -22.29
C ASN A 160 -17.14 -24.37 -21.44
N CYS A 161 -18.46 -24.18 -21.33
CA CYS A 161 -19.31 -25.03 -20.51
C CYS A 161 -19.78 -26.26 -21.30
N SER A 162 -19.42 -27.46 -20.80
CA SER A 162 -19.85 -28.75 -21.36
C SER A 162 -21.28 -29.13 -20.98
N SER A 163 -21.93 -28.40 -20.09
CA SER A 163 -23.33 -28.63 -19.75
C SER A 163 -24.22 -28.29 -20.94
N GLN A 164 -25.18 -29.16 -21.22
CA GLN A 164 -26.20 -28.93 -22.23
C GLN A 164 -26.96 -27.64 -21.90
N VAL A 165 -27.28 -26.85 -22.93
CA VAL A 165 -28.17 -25.70 -22.76
C VAL A 165 -29.53 -26.25 -22.33
N PRO A 166 -30.11 -25.81 -21.20
CA PRO A 166 -31.47 -26.21 -20.85
C PRO A 166 -32.40 -25.83 -22.01
N LEU A 167 -33.03 -26.83 -22.62
CA LEU A 167 -34.09 -26.64 -23.61
C LEU A 167 -35.36 -26.24 -22.85
N THR A 168 -35.41 -25.03 -22.30
CA THR A 168 -36.67 -24.49 -21.77
C THR A 168 -37.34 -23.65 -22.84
N SER A 169 -38.46 -24.20 -23.31
CA SER A 169 -39.47 -23.63 -24.20
C SER A 169 -39.82 -22.18 -23.87
N SER A 170 -39.99 -21.40 -24.95
CA SER A 170 -40.90 -20.24 -25.10
C SER A 170 -41.16 -19.35 -23.87
N ARG A 171 -40.66 -18.11 -23.99
CA ARG A 171 -41.38 -16.91 -23.54
C ARG A 171 -42.83 -16.95 -24.03
N MET A 172 -43.80 -17.00 -23.11
CA MET A 172 -45.16 -16.41 -23.05
C MET A 172 -45.64 -16.79 -21.62
N ASP A 173 -46.13 -15.93 -20.72
CA ASP A 173 -46.94 -14.72 -20.85
C ASP A 173 -46.60 -13.66 -19.78
N ARG A 174 -46.87 -12.39 -20.15
CA ARG A 174 -47.19 -11.31 -19.22
C ARG A 174 -48.71 -11.32 -19.02
N GLU A 175 -49.15 -11.42 -17.78
CA GLU A 175 -50.29 -10.67 -17.23
C GLU A 175 -49.92 -10.24 -15.80
#